data_AF-A0A934IWR5-F1
#
_entry.id   AF-A0A934IWR5-F1
#
_cell.length_a   1.000
_cell.length_b   1.000
_cell.length_c   1.000
_cell.angle_alpha   90.00
_cell.angle_beta   90.00
_cell.angle_gamma   90.00
#
_symmetry.space_group_name_H-M   'P 1'
#
loop_
_entity.id
_entity.type
_entity.pdbx_description
1 polymer ?
#
loop_
_entity_poly.entity_id
_entity_poly.type
_entity_poly.pdbx_seq_one_letter_code
_entity_poly.pdbx_strand_id
1 'polypeptide(L)'
;MELFSEKFIEDCIAEAPEAFLGQPLELLSQQPRIGGFVPDLVFRGSQGEVVVVEVQQNTLDRHHLYRCLEYRDSLTHDGDISTVILVCEHIPQRYERIAKVHNIIVIAVQREAFLKSAIKYCPKSLSTHLTTSINKASAAHLFTGDSLVRPYAWGEHDKLVDVYRFTVAELGRCGLIEKYRNDQQTSEILRAAEDLMSATAGDLIDPTKWNIDNLLSPPSGWVPPQEKHIKRIQRPQARLRVFITSKNNLSVRWAPVSRRVGEEYLFDWVRYPSDVGYGYDRPEDEVLFLHNIYRISADADQLMHRPDGDERAALGSMMLALIFSMLQHLRYTLGQVIDCQFDSEFCLDLGDEVPTNSWSSRRQINGWRIADTQMLRVEEAQARVANFETNVQTFSIAEMLAALDLALSKPDPKLSMASAIAKELRATGTAVKAPAIASVLHDMMEARDARLAPYSGRIDIR
;
A
#
# COMPACT_ATOMS: atom_id res chain seq x y z
N MET A 1 -0.04 -5.35 10.00
CA MET A 1 -0.82 -4.54 10.93
C MET A 1 0.05 -4.26 12.16
N GLU A 2 0.72 -3.11 12.25
CA GLU A 2 1.49 -2.75 13.45
C GLU A 2 0.53 -2.42 14.61
N LEU A 3 0.11 -3.47 15.31
CA LEU A 3 -0.67 -3.35 16.53
C LEU A 3 0.09 -2.59 17.63
N PHE A 4 1.42 -2.60 17.53
CA PHE A 4 2.35 -2.07 18.53
C PHE A 4 2.77 -0.64 18.20
N SER A 5 1.86 0.31 18.42
CA SER A 5 2.12 1.75 18.26
C SER A 5 2.24 2.44 19.63
N GLU A 6 2.83 3.64 19.68
CA GLU A 6 2.88 4.47 20.91
C GLU A 6 1.48 4.66 21.50
N LYS A 7 0.50 4.99 20.66
CA LYS A 7 -0.90 5.13 21.08
C LYS A 7 -1.49 3.86 21.69
N PHE A 8 -1.12 2.68 21.18
CA PHE A 8 -1.54 1.42 21.77
C PHE A 8 -0.91 1.19 23.14
N ILE A 9 0.38 1.50 23.28
CA ILE A 9 1.10 1.42 24.56
C ILE A 9 0.47 2.39 25.58
N GLU A 10 0.22 3.64 25.20
CA GLU A 10 -0.45 4.65 26.02
C GLU A 10 -1.82 4.16 26.53
N ASP A 11 -2.65 3.63 25.63
CA ASP A 11 -3.98 3.14 25.98
C ASP A 11 -3.94 1.95 26.95
N CYS A 12 -3.00 1.02 26.73
CA CYS A 12 -2.78 -0.09 27.65
C CYS A 12 -2.32 0.37 29.03
N ILE A 13 -1.37 1.30 29.10
CA ILE A 13 -0.88 1.86 30.36
C ILE A 13 -2.01 2.62 31.08
N ALA A 14 -2.83 3.38 30.35
CA ALA A 14 -3.98 4.09 30.91
C ALA A 14 -5.06 3.15 31.45
N GLU A 15 -5.32 2.01 30.79
CA GLU A 15 -6.31 1.03 31.21
C GLU A 15 -5.87 0.22 32.44
N ALA A 16 -4.59 -0.16 32.52
CA ALA A 16 -4.07 -1.01 33.59
C ALA A 16 -2.66 -0.60 34.06
N PRO A 17 -2.50 0.58 34.68
CA PRO A 17 -1.18 1.14 34.99
C PRO A 17 -0.33 0.24 35.91
N GLU A 18 -0.95 -0.45 36.88
CA GLU A 18 -0.25 -1.37 37.78
C GLU A 18 0.44 -2.51 37.03
N ALA A 19 -0.15 -3.01 35.94
CA ALA A 19 0.41 -4.12 35.16
C ALA A 19 1.66 -3.74 34.37
N PHE A 20 1.80 -2.47 33.98
CA PHE A 20 2.91 -2.00 33.12
C PHE A 20 3.92 -1.14 33.86
N LEU A 21 3.49 -0.41 34.89
CA LEU A 21 4.31 0.52 35.67
C LEU A 21 4.67 -0.04 37.06
N GLY A 22 4.07 -1.16 37.47
CA GLY A 22 4.35 -1.83 38.73
C GLY A 22 3.79 -1.14 39.97
N GLN A 23 2.91 -0.14 39.80
CA GLN A 23 2.29 0.60 40.88
C GLN A 23 0.84 0.99 40.53
N PRO A 24 -0.09 0.97 41.51
CA PRO A 24 -1.46 1.41 41.29
C PRO A 24 -1.49 2.94 41.14
N LEU A 25 -1.84 3.40 39.95
CA LEU A 25 -1.95 4.82 39.62
C LEU A 25 -3.37 5.16 39.14
N GLU A 26 -3.85 6.34 39.50
CA GLU A 26 -5.12 6.87 39.00
C GLU A 26 -4.85 7.80 37.81
N LEU A 27 -5.42 7.51 36.65
CA LEU A 27 -5.26 8.36 35.46
C LEU A 27 -5.97 9.70 35.67
N LEU A 28 -5.22 10.80 35.62
CA LEU A 28 -5.78 12.15 35.67
C LEU A 28 -6.15 12.65 34.27
N SER A 29 -5.25 12.47 33.30
CA SER A 29 -5.46 12.95 31.93
C SER A 29 -4.53 12.23 30.95
N GLN A 30 -4.98 12.14 29.70
CA GLN A 30 -4.16 11.75 28.55
C GLN A 30 -3.91 13.00 27.69
N GLN A 31 -2.66 13.23 27.30
CA GLN A 31 -2.24 14.38 26.48
C GLN A 31 -2.70 15.76 27.00
N PRO A 32 -2.64 16.06 28.31
CA PRO A 32 -2.99 17.39 28.81
C PRO A 32 -1.99 18.43 28.32
N ARG A 33 -2.41 19.70 28.17
CA ARG A 33 -1.47 20.80 27.92
C ARG A 33 -1.02 21.40 29.25
N ILE A 34 0.27 21.31 29.57
CA ILE A 34 0.84 21.84 30.83
C ILE A 34 2.07 22.68 30.50
N GLY A 35 2.05 23.98 30.81
CA GLY A 35 3.22 24.85 30.66
C GLY A 35 3.80 24.94 29.24
N GLY A 36 2.99 24.68 28.20
CA GLY A 36 3.45 24.64 26.80
C GLY A 36 3.86 23.26 26.30
N PHE A 37 3.85 22.26 27.18
CA PHE A 37 4.15 20.88 26.86
C PHE A 37 2.88 20.02 26.82
N VAL A 38 3.00 18.81 26.26
CA VAL A 38 1.91 17.85 26.12
C VAL A 38 2.43 16.46 26.50
N PRO A 39 2.42 16.10 27.80
CA PRO A 39 2.84 14.77 28.20
C PRO A 39 1.85 13.70 27.75
N ASP A 40 2.31 12.49 27.47
CA ASP A 40 1.43 11.44 26.95
C ASP A 40 0.36 11.04 27.97
N LEU A 41 0.77 10.76 29.21
CA LEU A 41 -0.13 10.41 30.31
C LEU A 41 0.27 11.12 31.60
N VAL A 42 -0.74 11.51 32.38
CA VAL A 42 -0.58 12.08 33.71
C VAL A 42 -1.44 11.32 34.70
N PHE A 43 -0.81 10.86 35.78
CA PHE A 43 -1.43 10.06 36.83
C PHE A 43 -1.29 10.71 38.20
N ARG A 44 -2.12 10.28 39.15
CA ARG A 44 -2.00 10.50 40.58
C ARG A 44 -1.59 9.20 41.26
N GLY A 45 -0.51 9.26 42.03
CA GLY A 45 -0.07 8.16 42.88
C GLY A 45 -0.80 8.12 44.22
N SER A 46 -0.52 7.08 44.99
CA SER A 46 -1.24 6.78 46.25
C SER A 46 -1.03 7.82 47.37
N GLN A 47 0.03 8.62 47.30
CA GLN A 47 0.33 9.69 48.27
C GLN A 47 -0.13 11.07 47.76
N GLY A 48 -0.89 11.10 46.66
CA GLY A 48 -1.39 12.32 46.02
C GLY A 48 -0.40 12.98 45.06
N GLU A 49 0.77 12.39 44.88
CA GLU A 49 1.83 12.87 44.00
C GLU A 49 1.47 12.69 42.52
N VAL A 50 1.85 13.64 41.67
CA VAL A 50 1.60 13.51 40.23
C VAL A 50 2.77 12.79 39.56
N VAL A 51 2.42 11.85 38.68
CA VAL A 51 3.34 11.03 37.90
C VAL A 51 3.09 11.31 36.41
N VAL A 52 4.13 11.72 35.70
CA VAL A 52 4.10 11.91 34.24
C VAL A 52 4.69 10.67 33.57
N VAL A 53 4.03 10.16 32.55
CA VAL A 53 4.53 9.04 31.75
C VAL A 53 4.68 9.49 30.29
N GLU A 54 5.88 9.29 29.74
CA GLU A 54 6.19 9.46 28.33
C GLU A 54 6.43 8.10 27.68
N VAL A 55 5.90 7.91 26.49
CA VAL A 55 6.03 6.69 25.70
C VAL A 55 6.84 7.00 24.46
N GLN A 56 7.89 6.20 24.23
CA GLN A 56 8.69 6.27 23.01
C GLN A 56 8.81 4.89 22.39
N GLN A 57 8.31 4.73 21.17
CA GLN A 57 8.55 3.52 20.41
C GLN A 57 10.02 3.46 19.98
N ASN A 58 10.58 2.25 19.95
CA ASN A 58 11.98 1.98 19.60
C ASN A 58 13.01 2.47 20.65
N THR A 59 14.19 2.87 20.17
CA THR A 59 15.32 3.29 21.01
C THR A 59 15.13 4.72 21.50
N LEU A 60 15.32 4.96 22.79
CA LEU A 60 15.30 6.28 23.38
C LEU A 60 16.34 7.20 22.71
N ASP A 61 15.86 8.30 22.15
CA ASP A 61 16.72 9.34 21.58
C ASP A 61 17.05 10.46 22.57
N ARG A 62 17.90 11.38 22.10
CA ARG A 62 18.33 12.54 22.87
C ARG A 62 17.17 13.47 23.20
N HIS A 63 16.28 13.69 22.24
CA HIS A 63 15.24 14.72 22.31
C HIS A 63 14.16 14.35 23.35
N HIS A 64 13.70 13.10 23.34
CA HIS A 64 12.72 12.61 24.30
C HIS A 64 13.28 12.62 25.74
N LEU A 65 14.55 12.23 25.92
CA LEU A 65 15.19 12.32 27.23
C LEU A 65 15.23 13.77 27.76
N TYR A 66 15.61 14.74 26.92
CA TYR A 66 15.64 16.15 27.35
C TYR A 66 14.24 16.70 27.64
N ARG A 67 13.22 16.29 26.88
CA ARG A 67 11.83 16.63 27.17
C ARG A 67 11.40 16.11 28.54
N CYS A 68 11.77 14.88 28.92
CA CYS A 68 11.53 14.36 30.27
C CYS A 68 12.21 15.19 31.38
N LEU A 69 13.40 15.73 31.10
CA LEU A 69 14.10 16.62 32.03
C LEU A 69 13.37 17.97 32.19
N GLU A 70 12.89 18.54 31.09
CA GLU A 70 12.10 19.78 31.08
C GLU A 70 10.77 19.61 31.81
N TYR A 71 10.08 18.48 31.63
CA TYR A 71 8.88 18.16 32.41
C TYR A 71 9.17 18.17 33.89
N ARG A 72 10.19 17.42 34.32
CA ARG A 72 10.56 17.38 35.72
C ARG A 72 10.85 18.78 36.27
N ASP A 73 11.68 19.57 35.59
CA ASP A 73 12.07 20.89 36.10
C ASP A 73 10.90 21.88 36.14
N SER A 74 10.05 21.87 35.11
CA SER A 74 8.87 22.74 35.04
C SER A 74 7.84 22.40 36.11
N LEU A 75 7.69 21.11 36.42
CA LEU A 75 6.60 20.61 37.25
C LEU A 75 7.01 20.46 38.73
N THR A 76 8.31 20.43 39.03
CA THR A 76 8.81 20.50 40.42
C THR A 76 8.58 21.90 41.01
N HIS A 77 8.49 22.93 40.18
CA HIS A 77 8.32 24.31 40.64
C HIS A 77 6.96 24.59 41.30
N ASP A 78 5.92 23.85 40.93
CA ASP A 78 4.57 23.99 41.49
C ASP A 78 4.29 23.03 42.66
N GLY A 79 5.24 22.19 43.05
CA GLY A 79 5.15 21.32 44.23
C GLY A 79 4.31 20.05 44.07
N ASP A 80 3.64 19.85 42.93
CA ASP A 80 2.64 18.79 42.75
C ASP A 80 3.13 17.55 41.97
N ILE A 81 4.20 17.65 41.17
CA ILE A 81 4.67 16.55 40.30
C ILE A 81 6.04 16.06 40.73
N SER A 82 6.10 14.79 41.11
CA SER A 82 7.25 14.21 41.82
C SER A 82 8.05 13.22 40.98
N THR A 83 7.45 12.63 39.94
CA THR A 83 8.05 11.50 39.21
C THR A 83 7.76 11.55 37.71
N VAL A 84 8.81 11.39 36.90
CA VAL A 84 8.70 11.17 35.45
C VAL A 84 9.09 9.72 35.14
N ILE A 85 8.21 9.00 34.46
CA ILE A 85 8.43 7.65 33.96
C ILE A 85 8.56 7.71 32.44
N LEU A 86 9.60 7.11 31.90
CA LEU A 86 9.84 7.00 30.47
C LEU A 86 9.77 5.54 30.05
N VAL A 87 8.85 5.23 29.16
CA VAL A 87 8.58 3.88 28.66
C VAL A 87 9.13 3.78 27.24
N CYS A 88 10.09 2.88 27.00
CA CYS A 88 10.68 2.70 25.66
C CYS A 88 11.15 1.27 25.43
N GLU A 89 11.43 0.88 24.18
CA GLU A 89 11.88 -0.50 23.90
C GLU A 89 13.34 -0.72 24.27
N HIS A 90 14.18 0.27 23.99
CA HIS A 90 15.61 0.19 24.26
C HIS A 90 16.17 1.49 24.82
N ILE A 91 16.98 1.39 25.87
CA ILE A 91 17.66 2.51 26.50
C ILE A 91 19.16 2.40 26.17
N PRO A 92 19.72 3.34 25.42
CA PRO A 92 21.17 3.42 25.25
C PRO A 92 21.86 3.61 26.60
N GLN A 93 22.89 2.81 26.88
CA GLN A 93 23.65 2.83 28.15
C GLN A 93 24.12 4.23 28.56
N ARG A 94 24.46 5.09 27.58
CA ARG A 94 24.87 6.49 27.82
C ARG A 94 23.81 7.34 28.53
N TYR A 95 22.53 6.98 28.45
CA TYR A 95 21.42 7.74 29.04
C TYR A 95 21.02 7.24 30.42
N GLU A 96 21.38 6.02 30.81
CA GLU A 96 21.06 5.44 32.13
C GLU A 96 21.56 6.32 33.28
N ARG A 97 22.79 6.84 33.17
CA ARG A 97 23.38 7.72 34.19
C ARG A 97 22.60 9.02 34.33
N ILE A 98 22.18 9.62 33.21
CA ILE A 98 21.41 10.87 33.21
C ILE A 98 20.05 10.63 33.83
N ALA A 99 19.31 9.60 33.38
CA ALA A 99 18.01 9.25 33.95
C ALA A 99 18.09 9.05 35.48
N LYS A 100 19.11 8.32 35.96
CA LYS A 100 19.34 8.09 37.38
C LYS A 100 19.65 9.38 38.16
N VAL A 101 20.54 10.24 37.66
CA VAL A 101 20.89 11.51 38.34
C VAL A 101 19.69 12.43 38.46
N HIS A 102 18.81 12.40 37.47
CA HIS A 102 17.67 13.30 37.38
C HIS A 102 16.36 12.67 37.91
N ASN A 103 16.42 11.49 38.53
CA ASN A 103 15.27 10.75 39.07
C ASN A 103 14.16 10.48 38.04
N ILE A 104 14.56 10.17 36.80
CA ILE A 104 13.66 9.66 35.75
C ILE A 104 13.66 8.14 35.83
N ILE A 105 12.48 7.55 36.06
CA ILE A 105 12.31 6.10 36.02
C ILE A 105 12.21 5.68 34.56
N VAL A 106 13.03 4.73 34.13
CA VAL A 106 12.95 4.23 32.75
C VAL A 106 12.54 2.77 32.74
N ILE A 107 11.48 2.46 32.01
CA ILE A 107 10.93 1.12 31.86
C ILE A 107 11.19 0.65 30.44
N ALA A 108 12.05 -0.37 30.31
CA ALA A 108 12.31 -1.02 29.04
C ALA A 108 11.18 -2.01 28.72
N VAL A 109 10.58 -1.91 27.54
CA VAL A 109 9.45 -2.72 27.10
C VAL A 109 9.90 -3.73 26.05
N GLN A 110 9.70 -5.02 26.35
CA GLN A 110 9.83 -6.09 25.36
C GLN A 110 8.49 -6.30 24.67
N ARG A 111 8.43 -6.11 23.34
CA ARG A 111 7.18 -6.14 22.56
C ARG A 111 6.30 -7.36 22.86
N GLU A 112 6.90 -8.55 22.84
CA GLU A 112 6.15 -9.81 23.06
C GLU A 112 5.61 -9.92 24.49
N ALA A 113 6.40 -9.53 25.49
CA ALA A 113 5.99 -9.54 26.88
C ALA A 113 4.87 -8.52 27.14
N PHE A 114 4.99 -7.32 26.55
CA PHE A 114 3.96 -6.28 26.64
C PHE A 114 2.65 -6.73 26.02
N LEU A 115 2.69 -7.33 24.82
CA LEU A 115 1.48 -7.86 24.16
C LEU A 115 0.80 -8.95 24.99
N LYS A 116 1.57 -9.86 25.60
CA LYS A 116 1.01 -10.88 26.52
C LYS A 116 0.31 -10.24 27.71
N SER A 117 0.91 -9.20 28.30
CA SER A 117 0.29 -8.42 29.38
C SER A 117 -0.96 -7.68 28.90
N ALA A 118 -0.93 -7.02 27.73
CA ALA A 118 -2.06 -6.30 27.17
C ALA A 118 -3.26 -7.21 26.89
N ILE A 119 -3.03 -8.42 26.38
CA ILE A 119 -4.10 -9.42 26.19
C ILE A 119 -4.77 -9.79 27.51
N LYS A 120 -3.98 -9.89 28.59
CA LYS A 120 -4.48 -10.30 29.90
C LYS A 120 -5.19 -9.16 30.65
N TYR A 121 -4.66 -7.95 30.56
CA TYR A 121 -5.04 -6.82 31.44
C TYR A 121 -5.79 -5.69 30.72
N CYS A 122 -5.74 -5.61 29.38
CA CYS A 122 -6.28 -4.48 28.61
C CYS A 122 -7.21 -4.92 27.47
N PRO A 123 -8.28 -5.69 27.74
CA PRO A 123 -9.16 -6.18 26.69
C PRO A 123 -9.84 -5.04 25.92
N LYS A 124 -10.11 -3.89 26.56
CA LYS A 124 -10.79 -2.76 25.90
C LYS A 124 -9.86 -2.10 24.89
N SER A 125 -8.66 -1.71 25.31
CA SER A 125 -7.67 -1.07 24.43
C SER A 125 -7.29 -1.99 23.28
N LEU A 126 -7.06 -3.28 23.56
CA LEU A 126 -6.79 -4.28 22.54
C LEU A 126 -7.94 -4.37 21.51
N SER A 127 -9.19 -4.43 21.96
CA SER A 127 -10.35 -4.50 21.06
C SER A 127 -10.51 -3.24 20.20
N THR A 128 -10.28 -2.05 20.77
CA THR A 128 -10.34 -0.77 20.04
C THR A 128 -9.26 -0.70 18.95
N HIS A 129 -8.02 -1.08 19.28
CA HIS A 129 -6.91 -1.04 18.34
C HIS A 129 -7.03 -2.12 17.27
N LEU A 130 -7.48 -3.32 17.62
CA LEU A 130 -7.80 -4.37 16.64
C LEU A 130 -8.93 -3.91 15.71
N THR A 131 -9.99 -3.31 16.24
CA THR A 131 -11.13 -2.84 15.43
C THR A 131 -10.72 -1.69 14.52
N THR A 132 -9.97 -0.70 15.02
CA THR A 132 -9.44 0.40 14.21
C THR A 132 -8.51 -0.12 13.12
N SER A 133 -7.66 -1.10 13.44
CA SER A 133 -6.72 -1.65 12.48
C SER A 133 -7.40 -2.54 11.44
N ILE A 134 -8.40 -3.33 11.85
CA ILE A 134 -9.29 -4.07 10.96
C ILE A 134 -10.10 -3.12 10.09
N ASN A 135 -10.59 -1.99 10.61
CA ASN A 135 -11.34 -1.00 9.85
C ASN A 135 -10.46 -0.24 8.88
N LYS A 136 -9.21 0.08 9.24
CA LYS A 136 -8.21 0.61 8.31
C LYS A 136 -7.89 -0.40 7.21
N ALA A 137 -7.70 -1.67 7.57
CA ALA A 137 -7.47 -2.76 6.61
C ALA A 137 -8.72 -3.03 5.73
N SER A 138 -9.92 -2.92 6.29
CA SER A 138 -11.20 -3.11 5.61
C SER A 138 -11.56 -1.92 4.71
N ALA A 139 -11.23 -0.69 5.13
CA ALA A 139 -11.32 0.50 4.30
C ALA A 139 -10.29 0.48 3.16
N ALA A 140 -9.10 -0.10 3.38
CA ALA A 140 -8.17 -0.41 2.31
C ALA A 140 -8.70 -1.52 1.38
N HIS A 141 -9.44 -2.51 1.92
CA HIS A 141 -10.10 -3.57 1.15
C HIS A 141 -11.33 -3.12 0.36
N LEU A 142 -12.05 -2.09 0.79
CA LEU A 142 -13.19 -1.52 0.05
C LEU A 142 -12.78 -0.89 -1.30
N PHE A 143 -11.48 -0.74 -1.56
CA PHE A 143 -10.93 -0.32 -2.85
C PHE A 143 -10.43 -1.47 -3.73
N THR A 144 -10.61 -2.74 -3.33
CA THR A 144 -10.21 -3.90 -4.13
C THR A 144 -11.28 -4.99 -4.05
N GLY A 145 -12.33 -4.88 -4.86
CA GLY A 145 -13.28 -5.99 -5.03
C GLY A 145 -12.59 -7.22 -5.64
N ASP A 146 -12.86 -8.38 -5.05
CA ASP A 146 -12.66 -9.74 -5.58
C ASP A 146 -11.36 -10.07 -6.32
N SER A 147 -10.21 -9.70 -5.74
CA SER A 147 -8.93 -10.32 -6.09
C SER A 147 -8.64 -11.50 -5.15
N LEU A 148 -8.50 -12.71 -5.72
CA LEU A 148 -8.04 -13.94 -5.05
C LEU A 148 -6.61 -13.85 -4.48
N VAL A 149 -5.92 -12.72 -4.68
CA VAL A 149 -4.69 -12.35 -3.97
C VAL A 149 -5.05 -11.33 -2.91
N ARG A 150 -5.02 -11.75 -1.63
CA ARG A 150 -5.15 -10.81 -0.50
C ARG A 150 -3.98 -9.82 -0.59
N PRO A 151 -4.21 -8.48 -0.67
CA PRO A 151 -3.14 -7.51 -0.54
C PRO A 151 -2.60 -7.63 0.88
N TYR A 152 -1.39 -8.16 1.03
CA TYR A 152 -0.66 -8.06 2.30
C TYR A 152 -0.41 -6.57 2.60
N ALA A 153 -0.33 -6.19 3.87
CA ALA A 153 -0.14 -4.81 4.29
C ALA A 153 1.30 -4.33 3.98
N TRP A 154 1.57 -3.97 2.73
CA TRP A 154 2.88 -3.51 2.25
C TRP A 154 3.37 -2.19 2.88
N GLY A 155 2.51 -1.48 3.62
CA GLY A 155 2.85 -0.21 4.27
C GLY A 155 3.66 -0.33 5.56
N GLU A 156 4.19 -1.51 5.92
CA GLU A 156 4.86 -1.75 7.20
C GLU A 156 6.33 -2.19 7.08
N HIS A 157 6.85 -2.24 5.86
CA HIS A 157 8.18 -2.79 5.59
C HIS A 157 8.97 -1.88 4.65
N ASP A 158 9.73 -0.96 5.24
CA ASP A 158 10.54 0.04 4.53
C ASP A 158 11.88 -0.53 4.04
N LYS A 159 12.18 -1.81 4.34
CA LYS A 159 13.47 -2.44 4.12
C LYS A 159 13.39 -3.51 3.04
N LEU A 160 14.34 -3.45 2.12
CA LEU A 160 14.51 -4.37 1.00
C LEU A 160 14.64 -5.85 1.42
N VAL A 161 15.17 -6.08 2.63
CA VAL A 161 15.29 -7.41 3.23
C VAL A 161 13.92 -8.04 3.54
N ASP A 162 12.89 -7.22 3.79
CA ASP A 162 11.55 -7.68 4.09
C ASP A 162 10.78 -8.02 2.80
N VAL A 163 11.03 -7.28 1.72
CA VAL A 163 10.61 -7.65 0.35
C VAL A 163 11.22 -9.00 -0.03
N TYR A 164 12.52 -9.19 0.22
CA TYR A 164 13.20 -10.47 -0.01
C TYR A 164 12.62 -11.62 0.81
N ARG A 165 12.42 -11.42 2.12
CA ARG A 165 11.80 -12.43 3.00
C ARG A 165 10.40 -12.80 2.57
N PHE A 166 9.62 -11.83 2.10
CA PHE A 166 8.30 -12.06 1.55
C PHE A 166 8.37 -12.85 0.23
N THR A 167 9.26 -12.47 -0.70
CA THR A 167 9.49 -13.22 -1.94
C THR A 167 9.85 -14.67 -1.62
N VAL A 168 10.78 -14.91 -0.68
CA VAL A 168 11.13 -16.26 -0.23
C VAL A 168 9.93 -16.98 0.42
N ALA A 169 9.16 -16.32 1.27
CA ALA A 169 7.97 -16.91 1.88
C ALA A 169 6.91 -17.30 0.83
N GLU A 170 6.73 -16.46 -0.20
CA GLU A 170 5.71 -16.68 -1.23
C GLU A 170 6.13 -17.71 -2.27
N LEU A 171 7.43 -17.80 -2.56
CA LEU A 171 8.00 -18.93 -3.27
C LEU A 171 7.88 -20.23 -2.46
N GLY A 172 7.93 -20.14 -1.13
CA GLY A 172 7.59 -21.22 -0.22
C GLY A 172 6.13 -21.65 -0.33
N ARG A 173 5.17 -20.72 -0.42
CA ARG A 173 3.74 -21.02 -0.59
C ARG A 173 3.38 -21.55 -1.97
N CYS A 174 4.04 -21.04 -3.01
CA CYS A 174 4.03 -21.63 -4.35
C CYS A 174 4.79 -22.98 -4.39
N GLY A 175 5.38 -23.39 -3.25
CA GLY A 175 6.29 -24.53 -3.04
C GLY A 175 7.30 -24.78 -4.13
N LEU A 176 7.77 -23.68 -4.72
CA LEU A 176 9.02 -23.57 -5.42
C LEU A 176 10.21 -23.74 -4.45
N ILE A 177 10.00 -23.64 -3.14
CA ILE A 177 11.03 -24.01 -2.14
C ILE A 177 10.88 -25.47 -1.70
N GLU A 178 9.67 -26.02 -1.63
CA GLU A 178 9.46 -27.41 -1.20
C GLU A 178 10.01 -28.44 -2.18
N LYS A 179 9.92 -28.19 -3.51
CA LYS A 179 10.53 -29.06 -4.54
C LYS A 179 12.06 -29.14 -4.40
N TYR A 180 12.67 -28.18 -3.71
CA TYR A 180 14.10 -27.99 -3.60
C TYR A 180 14.61 -28.16 -2.14
N ARG A 181 13.73 -28.38 -1.16
CA ARG A 181 14.06 -28.35 0.28
C ARG A 181 15.09 -29.41 0.74
N ASN A 182 15.31 -30.44 -0.07
CA ASN A 182 16.20 -31.56 0.25
C ASN A 182 17.56 -31.51 -0.46
N ASP A 183 17.83 -30.51 -1.30
CA ASP A 183 19.08 -30.45 -2.07
C ASP A 183 19.99 -29.30 -1.62
N GLN A 184 21.28 -29.61 -1.52
CA GLN A 184 22.34 -28.65 -1.18
C GLN A 184 22.38 -27.47 -2.18
N GLN A 185 21.96 -27.71 -3.42
CA GLN A 185 21.78 -26.70 -4.48
C GLN A 185 20.78 -25.60 -4.12
N THR A 186 19.81 -25.84 -3.24
CA THR A 186 18.74 -24.87 -2.93
C THR A 186 19.23 -23.77 -2.02
N SER A 187 20.11 -24.11 -1.10
CA SER A 187 20.80 -23.12 -0.28
C SER A 187 21.73 -22.28 -1.15
N GLU A 188 22.32 -22.87 -2.19
CA GLU A 188 23.14 -22.16 -3.18
C GLU A 188 22.31 -21.28 -4.12
N ILE A 189 21.12 -21.72 -4.56
CA ILE A 189 20.19 -20.93 -5.38
C ILE A 189 19.60 -19.78 -4.56
N LEU A 190 19.19 -20.01 -3.32
CA LEU A 190 18.71 -18.95 -2.43
C LEU A 190 19.81 -17.95 -2.12
N ARG A 191 21.04 -18.42 -1.85
CA ARG A 191 22.20 -17.54 -1.63
C ARG A 191 22.60 -16.80 -2.89
N ALA A 192 22.57 -17.43 -4.06
CA ALA A 192 22.82 -16.78 -5.34
C ALA A 192 21.71 -15.77 -5.68
N ALA A 193 20.45 -16.05 -5.33
CA ALA A 193 19.35 -15.11 -5.46
C ALA A 193 19.48 -13.95 -4.47
N GLU A 194 19.97 -14.18 -3.24
CA GLU A 194 20.27 -13.16 -2.23
C GLU A 194 21.46 -12.28 -2.61
N ASP A 195 22.52 -12.89 -3.15
CA ASP A 195 23.71 -12.22 -3.66
C ASP A 195 23.36 -11.42 -4.92
N LEU A 196 22.59 -12.02 -5.85
CA LEU A 196 22.08 -11.35 -7.04
C LEU A 196 21.12 -10.22 -6.63
N MET A 197 20.21 -10.41 -5.69
CA MET A 197 19.33 -9.33 -5.22
C MET A 197 20.08 -8.28 -4.44
N SER A 198 21.07 -8.61 -3.61
CA SER A 198 21.88 -7.59 -2.92
C SER A 198 22.69 -6.76 -3.91
N ALA A 199 23.28 -7.40 -4.93
CA ALA A 199 24.04 -6.72 -5.97
C ALA A 199 23.15 -5.93 -6.95
N THR A 200 22.00 -6.49 -7.32
CA THR A 200 21.11 -5.94 -8.36
C THR A 200 20.11 -4.97 -7.74
N ALA A 201 19.50 -5.27 -6.59
CA ALA A 201 18.56 -4.39 -5.92
C ALA A 201 19.23 -3.18 -5.23
N GLY A 202 20.48 -3.29 -4.80
CA GLY A 202 21.25 -2.10 -4.37
C GLY A 202 21.44 -1.07 -5.48
N ASP A 203 21.46 -1.50 -6.75
CA ASP A 203 21.56 -0.62 -7.92
C ASP A 203 20.21 -0.33 -8.61
N LEU A 204 19.23 -1.25 -8.58
CA LEU A 204 17.89 -1.12 -9.18
C LEU A 204 16.87 -0.46 -8.23
N ILE A 205 17.04 -0.60 -6.92
CA ILE A 205 16.13 -0.14 -5.87
C ILE A 205 16.94 0.67 -4.86
N ASP A 206 17.56 1.74 -5.36
CA ASP A 206 18.17 2.75 -4.52
C ASP A 206 17.17 3.90 -4.37
N PRO A 207 16.45 4.01 -3.22
CA PRO A 207 15.51 5.11 -3.00
C PRO A 207 16.19 6.47 -3.03
N THR A 208 17.51 6.55 -2.83
CA THR A 208 18.28 7.81 -2.95
C THR A 208 18.49 8.23 -4.40
N LYS A 209 18.33 7.31 -5.36
CA LYS A 209 18.25 7.61 -6.81
C LYS A 209 16.81 7.84 -7.27
N TRP A 210 15.82 7.62 -6.41
CA TRP A 210 14.43 7.92 -6.74
C TRP A 210 14.23 9.42 -6.56
N ASN A 211 13.81 10.09 -7.64
CA ASN A 211 13.64 11.55 -7.65
C ASN A 211 12.35 12.00 -6.94
N ILE A 212 11.98 11.33 -5.85
CA ILE A 212 10.78 11.62 -5.05
C ILE A 212 10.92 12.99 -4.39
N ASP A 213 12.13 13.39 -3.99
CA ASP A 213 12.36 14.71 -3.40
C ASP A 213 12.07 15.85 -4.41
N ASN A 214 12.27 15.60 -5.71
CA ASN A 214 11.86 16.53 -6.77
C ASN A 214 10.34 16.57 -6.99
N LEU A 215 9.61 15.51 -6.65
CA LEU A 215 8.14 15.50 -6.61
C LEU A 215 7.59 16.29 -5.41
N LEU A 216 8.36 16.41 -4.33
CA LEU A 216 7.91 17.05 -3.09
C LEU A 216 8.41 18.50 -2.93
N SER A 217 9.45 18.89 -3.65
CA SER A 217 10.07 20.21 -3.52
C SER A 217 9.41 21.24 -4.47
N PRO A 218 8.97 22.40 -3.97
CA PRO A 218 8.51 23.47 -4.83
C PRO A 218 9.68 23.99 -5.69
N PRO A 219 9.51 24.18 -7.00
CA PRO A 219 10.57 24.62 -7.88
C PRO A 219 11.09 26.02 -7.51
N SER A 220 12.36 26.29 -7.80
CA SER A 220 12.99 27.58 -7.52
C SER A 220 12.16 28.76 -8.08
N GLY A 221 11.85 29.74 -7.23
CA GLY A 221 11.03 30.91 -7.59
C GLY A 221 9.51 30.68 -7.53
N TRP A 222 9.04 29.60 -6.92
CA TRP A 222 7.62 29.40 -6.64
C TRP A 222 7.10 30.38 -5.56
N VAL A 223 5.98 31.03 -5.84
CA VAL A 223 5.25 31.87 -4.90
C VAL A 223 3.86 31.25 -4.76
N PRO A 224 3.41 30.88 -3.54
CA PRO A 224 2.09 30.30 -3.35
C PRO A 224 1.00 31.22 -3.90
N PRO A 225 -0.04 30.70 -4.57
CA PRO A 225 -1.19 31.50 -4.96
C PRO A 225 -1.75 32.22 -3.72
N GLN A 226 -1.86 33.55 -3.77
CA GLN A 226 -2.40 34.30 -2.64
C GLN A 226 -3.85 33.89 -2.40
N GLU A 227 -4.05 33.22 -1.27
CA GLU A 227 -5.25 32.48 -0.88
C GLU A 227 -6.48 33.39 -0.76
N LYS A 228 -7.51 33.15 -1.59
CA LYS A 228 -8.91 33.46 -1.23
C LYS A 228 -9.95 32.41 -1.61
N HIS A 229 -9.62 31.38 -2.42
CA HIS A 229 -10.65 30.46 -2.94
C HIS A 229 -10.34 28.95 -2.91
N ILE A 230 -9.20 28.49 -2.39
CA ILE A 230 -8.91 27.04 -2.36
C ILE A 230 -9.57 26.42 -1.12
N LYS A 231 -10.83 26.00 -1.26
CA LYS A 231 -11.62 25.41 -0.15
C LYS A 231 -11.20 23.98 0.24
N ARG A 232 -10.38 23.29 -0.58
CA ARG A 232 -9.76 21.98 -0.27
C ARG A 232 -8.48 21.82 -1.09
N ILE A 233 -7.38 21.48 -0.45
CA ILE A 233 -6.16 21.01 -1.13
C ILE A 233 -6.50 19.63 -1.70
N GLN A 234 -6.55 19.51 -3.04
CA GLN A 234 -6.65 18.21 -3.71
C GLN A 234 -5.26 17.59 -3.79
N ARG A 235 -5.19 16.25 -3.71
CA ARG A 235 -3.92 15.55 -3.97
C ARG A 235 -3.51 15.80 -5.43
N PRO A 236 -2.22 16.01 -5.70
CA PRO A 236 -1.74 16.14 -7.08
C PRO A 236 -2.06 14.88 -7.88
N GLN A 237 -2.40 15.04 -9.16
CA GLN A 237 -2.66 13.91 -10.06
C GLN A 237 -1.46 13.61 -10.95
N ALA A 238 -1.14 12.32 -11.14
CA ALA A 238 -0.07 11.86 -12.02
C ALA A 238 -0.49 10.62 -12.82
N ARG A 239 -0.03 10.51 -14.06
CA ARG A 239 -0.13 9.31 -14.89
C ARG A 239 1.19 8.55 -14.81
N LEU A 240 1.14 7.25 -14.57
CA LEU A 240 2.30 6.37 -14.64
C LEU A 240 2.19 5.47 -15.86
N ARG A 241 3.30 5.30 -16.58
CA ARG A 241 3.40 4.41 -17.73
C ARG A 241 4.55 3.46 -17.53
N VAL A 242 4.23 2.17 -17.54
CA VAL A 242 5.20 1.08 -17.57
C VAL A 242 5.45 0.74 -19.04
N PHE A 243 6.70 0.71 -19.49
CA PHE A 243 7.01 0.31 -20.87
C PHE A 243 8.38 -0.37 -20.97
N ILE A 244 8.58 -1.09 -22.07
CA ILE A 244 9.88 -1.67 -22.42
C ILE A 244 10.60 -0.73 -23.38
N THR A 245 11.81 -0.32 -23.01
CA THR A 245 12.69 0.47 -23.88
C THR A 245 13.17 -0.36 -25.08
N SER A 246 13.68 0.28 -26.14
CA SER A 246 14.27 -0.41 -27.30
C SER A 246 15.47 -1.30 -26.95
N LYS A 247 16.07 -1.11 -25.78
CA LYS A 247 17.16 -1.93 -25.22
C LYS A 247 16.65 -3.01 -24.26
N ASN A 248 15.35 -3.29 -24.26
CA ASN A 248 14.71 -4.30 -23.41
C ASN A 248 14.91 -4.07 -21.90
N ASN A 249 14.86 -2.81 -21.48
CA ASN A 249 14.80 -2.42 -20.07
C ASN A 249 13.36 -2.07 -19.71
N LEU A 250 12.91 -2.43 -18.51
CA LEU A 250 11.64 -1.97 -17.95
C LEU A 250 11.82 -0.56 -17.41
N SER A 251 10.99 0.37 -17.85
CA SER A 251 10.97 1.75 -17.34
C SER A 251 9.56 2.08 -16.86
N VAL A 252 9.47 2.73 -15.70
CA VAL A 252 8.24 3.36 -15.21
C VAL A 252 8.46 4.85 -15.23
N ARG A 253 7.72 5.54 -16.10
CA ARG A 253 7.72 7.00 -16.16
C ARG A 253 6.44 7.55 -15.59
N TRP A 254 6.52 8.77 -15.07
CA TRP A 254 5.37 9.50 -14.58
C TRP A 254 5.17 10.78 -15.39
N ALA A 255 3.95 11.26 -15.49
CA ALA A 255 3.62 12.54 -16.10
C ALA A 255 2.52 13.22 -15.29
N PRO A 256 2.58 14.53 -15.06
CA PRO A 256 1.50 15.25 -14.39
C PRO A 256 0.20 15.16 -15.22
N VAL A 257 -0.95 14.98 -14.58
CA VAL A 257 -2.24 15.13 -15.27
C VAL A 257 -2.51 16.62 -15.44
N SER A 258 -2.54 17.10 -16.70
CA SER A 258 -2.94 18.48 -16.98
C SER A 258 -4.44 18.63 -16.76
N ARG A 259 -4.87 19.54 -15.87
CA ARG A 259 -6.28 19.84 -15.67
C ARG A 259 -6.66 21.09 -16.44
N ARG A 260 -7.64 20.97 -17.33
CA ARG A 260 -8.19 22.12 -18.03
C ARG A 260 -9.13 22.86 -17.09
N VAL A 261 -8.84 24.12 -16.78
CA VAL A 261 -9.73 25.00 -16.00
C VAL A 261 -10.01 26.22 -16.86
N GLY A 262 -11.16 26.21 -17.54
CA GLY A 262 -11.45 27.19 -18.60
C GLY A 262 -10.69 26.88 -19.89
N GLU A 263 -10.12 27.90 -20.53
CA GLU A 263 -9.26 27.75 -21.73
C GLU A 263 -7.79 27.49 -21.40
N GLU A 264 -7.38 27.66 -20.14
CA GLU A 264 -6.00 27.48 -19.69
C GLU A 264 -5.76 26.04 -19.21
N TYR A 265 -4.60 25.51 -19.57
CA TYR A 265 -4.07 24.29 -18.98
C TYR A 265 -3.41 24.66 -17.65
N LEU A 266 -4.12 24.44 -16.54
CA LEU A 266 -3.47 24.36 -15.24
C LEU A 266 -2.85 22.96 -15.17
N PHE A 267 -1.55 22.88 -15.41
CA PHE A 267 -0.81 21.73 -14.91
C PHE A 267 -0.97 21.77 -13.39
N ASP A 268 -1.40 20.67 -12.75
CA ASP A 268 -1.35 20.56 -11.28
C ASP A 268 0.08 20.82 -10.74
N TRP A 269 1.06 20.83 -11.66
CA TRP A 269 2.49 20.95 -11.48
C TRP A 269 3.10 22.05 -12.35
N VAL A 270 2.61 23.30 -12.28
CA VAL A 270 2.90 24.43 -13.20
C VAL A 270 4.39 24.66 -13.60
N ARG A 271 5.40 23.99 -13.03
CA ARG A 271 6.83 24.23 -13.36
C ARG A 271 7.72 23.00 -13.27
N TYR A 272 7.44 21.95 -14.03
CA TYR A 272 8.45 20.90 -14.25
C TYR A 272 9.49 21.41 -15.28
N PRO A 273 10.79 21.45 -14.94
CA PRO A 273 11.82 21.89 -15.88
C PRO A 273 11.93 20.86 -17.02
N SER A 274 11.75 21.30 -18.26
CA SER A 274 12.04 20.47 -19.43
C SER A 274 13.51 20.66 -19.78
N ASP A 275 14.43 20.07 -19.03
CA ASP A 275 15.85 20.21 -19.36
C ASP A 275 16.29 19.17 -20.39
N VAL A 276 16.79 19.74 -21.48
CA VAL A 276 17.25 19.10 -22.71
C VAL A 276 18.68 18.62 -22.46
N GLY A 277 18.83 17.42 -21.90
CA GLY A 277 20.12 16.74 -21.79
C GLY A 277 20.23 15.56 -22.75
N TYR A 278 20.82 15.75 -23.93
CA TYR A 278 21.25 14.62 -24.78
C TYR A 278 22.55 14.04 -24.22
N GLY A 279 22.39 13.10 -23.29
CA GLY A 279 23.44 12.27 -22.68
C GLY A 279 22.82 10.95 -22.21
N TYR A 280 23.62 10.04 -21.63
CA TYR A 280 23.11 8.85 -20.91
C TYR A 280 22.34 9.21 -19.62
N ASP A 281 21.81 10.43 -19.55
CA ASP A 281 21.08 10.97 -18.42
C ASP A 281 19.68 10.34 -18.42
N ARG A 282 19.31 9.74 -17.28
CA ARG A 282 17.97 9.20 -17.12
C ARG A 282 16.96 10.35 -17.25
N PRO A 283 15.83 10.14 -17.95
CA PRO A 283 14.77 11.13 -17.97
C PRO A 283 14.37 11.51 -16.53
N GLU A 284 14.20 12.80 -16.26
CA GLU A 284 13.80 13.27 -14.91
C GLU A 284 12.44 12.71 -14.48
N ASP A 285 11.62 12.31 -15.46
CA ASP A 285 10.31 11.70 -15.28
C ASP A 285 10.34 10.17 -15.09
N GLU A 286 11.53 9.55 -14.97
CA GLU A 286 11.69 8.11 -14.73
C GLU A 286 11.75 7.78 -13.23
N VAL A 287 10.78 7.01 -12.74
CA VAL A 287 10.66 6.61 -11.31
C VAL A 287 11.33 5.27 -11.04
N LEU A 288 11.30 4.36 -12.02
CA LEU A 288 11.89 3.02 -11.90
C LEU A 288 12.53 2.61 -13.22
N PHE A 289 13.71 2.00 -13.13
CA PHE A 289 14.42 1.49 -14.29
C PHE A 289 15.11 0.16 -13.99
N LEU A 290 14.70 -0.91 -14.68
CA LEU A 290 15.26 -2.25 -14.53
C LEU A 290 15.95 -2.66 -15.85
N HIS A 291 17.24 -2.96 -15.77
CA HIS A 291 18.04 -3.33 -16.94
C HIS A 291 17.76 -4.76 -17.42
N ASN A 292 17.77 -4.97 -18.74
CA ASN A 292 17.79 -6.28 -19.38
C ASN A 292 16.67 -7.25 -18.94
N ILE A 293 15.44 -6.76 -18.73
CA ILE A 293 14.32 -7.59 -18.24
C ILE A 293 13.98 -8.77 -19.19
N TYR A 294 14.32 -8.68 -20.48
CA TYR A 294 14.17 -9.80 -21.42
C TYR A 294 15.01 -11.03 -21.07
N ARG A 295 16.09 -10.89 -20.28
CA ARG A 295 16.86 -12.04 -19.79
C ARG A 295 16.07 -12.89 -18.80
N ILE A 296 14.95 -12.36 -18.32
CA ILE A 296 13.98 -13.00 -17.42
C ILE A 296 12.86 -13.69 -18.23
N SER A 297 13.06 -13.86 -19.55
CA SER A 297 12.11 -14.48 -20.48
C SER A 297 11.55 -15.82 -19.99
N ALA A 298 10.22 -15.95 -20.10
CA ALA A 298 9.48 -17.20 -19.91
C ALA A 298 9.67 -18.20 -21.07
N ASP A 299 10.16 -17.75 -22.24
CA ASP A 299 10.58 -18.61 -23.35
C ASP A 299 11.93 -19.27 -23.01
N ALA A 300 11.93 -20.12 -21.99
CA ALA A 300 13.02 -21.04 -21.68
C ALA A 300 13.17 -22.14 -22.76
N ASP A 301 12.25 -22.21 -23.73
CA ASP A 301 12.23 -23.21 -24.79
C ASP A 301 13.47 -23.19 -25.68
N GLN A 302 14.12 -22.03 -25.88
CA GLN A 302 15.37 -21.96 -26.65
C GLN A 302 16.62 -22.40 -25.86
N LEU A 303 16.49 -22.72 -24.57
CA LEU A 303 17.58 -23.16 -23.70
C LEU A 303 17.40 -24.61 -23.17
N MET A 304 16.36 -25.31 -23.61
CA MET A 304 15.93 -26.67 -23.22
C MET A 304 16.92 -27.82 -23.49
N HIS A 305 18.12 -27.54 -24.01
CA HIS A 305 19.16 -28.56 -24.19
C HIS A 305 20.18 -28.62 -23.04
N ARG A 306 19.92 -27.98 -21.90
CA ARG A 306 20.71 -28.16 -20.68
C ARG A 306 19.91 -28.82 -19.55
N PRO A 307 20.51 -29.75 -18.79
CA PRO A 307 19.86 -30.38 -17.63
C PRO A 307 19.47 -29.41 -16.49
N ASP A 308 19.87 -28.13 -16.55
CA ASP A 308 19.57 -27.08 -15.56
C ASP A 308 18.31 -26.24 -15.90
N GLY A 309 17.43 -26.72 -16.79
CA GLY A 309 16.29 -25.95 -17.31
C GLY A 309 15.25 -25.54 -16.24
N ASP A 310 14.94 -26.45 -15.32
CA ASP A 310 13.95 -26.24 -14.25
C ASP A 310 14.36 -25.14 -13.26
N GLU A 311 15.66 -25.07 -12.92
CA GLU A 311 16.19 -24.08 -11.98
C GLU A 311 16.15 -22.66 -12.56
N ARG A 312 16.47 -22.52 -13.87
CA ARG A 312 16.42 -21.23 -14.55
C ARG A 312 15.00 -20.73 -14.74
N ALA A 313 14.05 -21.61 -15.06
CA ALA A 313 12.63 -21.27 -15.15
C ALA A 313 12.08 -20.81 -13.78
N ALA A 314 12.48 -21.49 -12.70
CA ALA A 314 12.15 -21.08 -11.34
C ALA A 314 12.73 -19.70 -11.01
N LEU A 315 14.03 -19.46 -11.27
CA LEU A 315 14.66 -18.17 -11.03
C LEU A 315 14.02 -17.04 -11.86
N GLY A 316 13.67 -17.31 -13.12
CA GLY A 316 12.93 -16.39 -13.97
C GLY A 316 11.57 -16.01 -13.35
N SER A 317 10.81 -17.01 -12.93
CA SER A 317 9.52 -16.81 -12.25
C SER A 317 9.67 -16.01 -10.95
N MET A 318 10.72 -16.28 -10.15
CA MET A 318 11.04 -15.53 -8.94
C MET A 318 11.29 -14.04 -9.23
N MET A 319 12.08 -13.76 -10.26
CA MET A 319 12.40 -12.40 -10.65
C MET A 319 11.18 -11.67 -11.22
N LEU A 320 10.34 -12.33 -12.03
CA LEU A 320 9.08 -11.74 -12.51
C LEU A 320 8.13 -11.41 -11.35
N ALA A 321 7.99 -12.32 -10.38
CA ALA A 321 7.21 -12.07 -9.18
C ALA A 321 7.74 -10.89 -8.38
N LEU A 322 9.06 -10.79 -8.21
CA LEU A 322 9.71 -9.67 -7.53
C LEU A 322 9.43 -8.33 -8.24
N ILE A 323 9.59 -8.29 -9.56
CA ILE A 323 9.33 -7.10 -10.37
C ILE A 323 7.87 -6.66 -10.24
N PHE A 324 6.94 -7.61 -10.34
CA PHE A 324 5.53 -7.34 -10.12
C PHE A 324 5.28 -6.76 -8.72
N SER A 325 5.83 -7.37 -7.67
CA SER A 325 5.70 -6.88 -6.30
C SER A 325 6.29 -5.48 -6.10
N MET A 326 7.44 -5.18 -6.70
CA MET A 326 8.05 -3.84 -6.66
C MET A 326 7.14 -2.78 -7.26
N LEU A 327 6.50 -3.09 -8.40
CA LEU A 327 5.58 -2.17 -9.07
C LEU A 327 4.30 -1.94 -8.25
N GLN A 328 3.78 -2.99 -7.61
CA GLN A 328 2.63 -2.86 -6.70
C GLN A 328 2.97 -2.01 -5.47
N HIS A 329 4.17 -2.19 -4.92
CA HIS A 329 4.65 -1.35 -3.82
C HIS A 329 4.81 0.11 -4.26
N LEU A 330 5.42 0.37 -5.41
CA LEU A 330 5.55 1.72 -5.98
C LEU A 330 4.17 2.38 -6.12
N ARG A 331 3.19 1.66 -6.70
CA ARG A 331 1.79 2.12 -6.81
C ARG A 331 1.18 2.47 -5.46
N TYR A 332 1.36 1.60 -4.47
CA TYR A 332 0.83 1.83 -3.12
C TYR A 332 1.44 3.06 -2.47
N THR A 333 2.77 3.19 -2.51
CA THR A 333 3.53 4.27 -1.88
C THR A 333 3.20 5.62 -2.53
N LEU A 334 3.19 5.68 -3.87
CA LEU A 334 2.78 6.90 -4.57
C LEU A 334 1.32 7.26 -4.29
N GLY A 335 0.42 6.27 -4.24
CA GLY A 335 -1.01 6.46 -3.93
C GLY A 335 -1.30 7.08 -2.56
N GLN A 336 -0.35 7.02 -1.61
CA GLN A 336 -0.49 7.70 -0.32
C GLN A 336 -0.39 9.23 -0.45
N VAL A 337 0.39 9.71 -1.42
CA VAL A 337 0.79 11.11 -1.54
C VAL A 337 0.12 11.79 -2.74
N ILE A 338 0.01 11.07 -3.85
CA ILE A 338 -0.50 11.55 -5.14
C ILE A 338 -1.59 10.62 -5.69
N ASP A 339 -2.57 11.19 -6.39
CA ASP A 339 -3.60 10.43 -7.09
C ASP A 339 -3.04 9.90 -8.42
N CYS A 340 -2.64 8.62 -8.42
CA CYS A 340 -1.94 7.98 -9.52
C CYS A 340 -2.89 7.23 -10.46
N GLN A 341 -2.81 7.54 -11.75
CA GLN A 341 -3.47 6.79 -12.82
C GLN A 341 -2.42 6.01 -13.61
N PHE A 342 -2.52 4.69 -13.66
CA PHE A 342 -1.63 3.90 -14.50
C PHE A 342 -2.22 3.82 -15.91
N ASP A 343 -1.46 4.21 -16.92
CA ASP A 343 -1.80 4.04 -18.34
C ASP A 343 -1.54 2.60 -18.81
N SER A 344 -0.53 1.99 -18.21
CA SER A 344 -0.09 0.63 -18.53
C SER A 344 0.45 -0.01 -17.26
N GLU A 345 0.29 -1.32 -17.18
CA GLU A 345 0.68 -2.13 -16.03
C GLU A 345 1.49 -3.34 -16.48
N PHE A 346 2.41 -3.76 -15.63
CA PHE A 346 3.11 -5.03 -15.79
C PHE A 346 2.21 -6.14 -15.25
N CYS A 347 1.85 -7.08 -16.11
CA CYS A 347 0.98 -8.19 -15.80
C CYS A 347 1.77 -9.50 -15.86
N LEU A 348 1.50 -10.38 -14.91
CA LEU A 348 1.95 -11.77 -14.97
C LEU A 348 0.87 -12.60 -15.65
N ASP A 349 1.25 -13.35 -16.67
CA ASP A 349 0.36 -14.32 -17.30
C ASP A 349 0.41 -15.60 -16.47
N LEU A 350 -0.62 -15.80 -15.65
CA LEU A 350 -0.72 -16.96 -14.77
C LEU A 350 -1.43 -18.09 -15.53
N GLY A 351 -0.82 -19.28 -15.51
CA GLY A 351 -1.44 -20.49 -16.02
C GLY A 351 -2.61 -20.98 -15.16
N ASP A 352 -3.28 -22.01 -15.67
CA ASP A 352 -4.34 -22.70 -14.93
C ASP A 352 -3.83 -23.22 -13.58
N GLU A 353 -4.75 -23.32 -12.62
CA GLU A 353 -4.43 -23.93 -11.34
C GLU A 353 -4.05 -25.40 -11.55
N VAL A 354 -2.78 -25.73 -11.28
CA VAL A 354 -2.35 -27.11 -11.27
C VAL A 354 -2.93 -27.75 -10.01
N PRO A 355 -3.79 -28.78 -10.11
CA PRO A 355 -4.28 -29.49 -8.93
C PRO A 355 -3.08 -30.15 -8.25
N THR A 356 -2.65 -29.60 -7.11
CA THR A 356 -1.63 -30.25 -6.29
C THR A 356 -2.29 -30.91 -5.09
N ASN A 357 -1.71 -32.02 -4.62
CA ASN A 357 -2.16 -32.70 -3.40
C ASN A 357 -1.86 -31.89 -2.12
N SER A 358 -1.44 -30.62 -2.26
CA SER A 358 -1.06 -29.71 -1.18
C SER A 358 -2.08 -28.57 -1.07
N TRP A 359 -2.20 -27.99 0.12
CA TRP A 359 -3.24 -27.04 0.51
C TRP A 359 -3.16 -25.65 -0.17
N SER A 360 -2.31 -25.47 -1.19
CA SER A 360 -2.28 -24.27 -2.03
C SER A 360 -2.48 -24.67 -3.50
N SER A 361 -3.53 -24.14 -4.15
CA SER A 361 -3.56 -24.12 -5.60
C SER A 361 -2.38 -23.28 -6.09
N ARG A 362 -1.56 -23.85 -6.97
CA ARG A 362 -0.37 -23.19 -7.50
C ARG A 362 -0.65 -22.86 -8.95
N ARG A 363 -0.64 -21.57 -9.28
CA ARG A 363 -0.61 -21.11 -10.68
C ARG A 363 0.84 -20.91 -11.08
N GLN A 364 1.23 -21.47 -12.21
CA GLN A 364 2.55 -21.24 -12.80
C GLN A 364 2.57 -19.87 -13.47
N ILE A 365 3.69 -19.14 -13.39
CA ILE A 365 3.89 -17.95 -14.21
C ILE A 365 4.27 -18.45 -15.61
N ASN A 366 3.34 -18.30 -16.56
CA ASN A 366 3.53 -18.71 -17.95
C ASN A 366 4.18 -17.61 -18.79
N GLY A 367 4.12 -16.36 -18.33
CA GLY A 367 4.63 -15.22 -19.06
C GLY A 367 4.44 -13.92 -18.30
N TRP A 368 4.75 -12.84 -19.00
CA TRP A 368 4.45 -11.48 -18.55
C TRP A 368 4.23 -10.60 -19.76
N ARG A 369 3.44 -9.54 -19.56
CA ARG A 369 3.15 -8.54 -20.57
C ARG A 369 3.05 -7.16 -19.95
N ILE A 370 3.23 -6.13 -20.76
CA ILE A 370 2.79 -4.78 -20.40
C ILE A 370 1.46 -4.57 -21.09
N ALA A 371 0.42 -4.41 -20.30
CA ALA A 371 -0.92 -4.21 -20.82
C ALA A 371 -1.37 -2.77 -20.56
N ASP A 372 -2.05 -2.20 -21.54
CA ASP A 372 -2.77 -0.94 -21.38
C ASP A 372 -3.89 -1.15 -20.35
N THR A 373 -3.96 -0.30 -19.34
CA THR A 373 -4.91 -0.49 -18.23
C THR A 373 -6.35 -0.30 -18.65
N GLN A 374 -6.61 0.54 -19.66
CA GLN A 374 -7.94 0.69 -20.22
C GLN A 374 -8.33 -0.60 -20.95
N MET A 375 -7.40 -1.18 -21.72
CA MET A 375 -7.62 -2.49 -22.36
C MET A 375 -7.85 -3.61 -21.34
N LEU A 376 -7.08 -3.67 -20.24
CA LEU A 376 -7.31 -4.65 -19.17
C LEU A 376 -8.71 -4.52 -18.56
N ARG A 377 -9.15 -3.30 -18.25
CA ARG A 377 -10.51 -3.07 -17.74
C ARG A 377 -11.57 -3.56 -18.70
N VAL A 378 -11.34 -3.44 -20.01
CA VAL A 378 -12.22 -4.00 -21.04
C VAL A 378 -12.21 -5.51 -21.06
N GLU A 379 -11.02 -6.14 -21.02
CA GLU A 379 -10.88 -7.59 -20.97
C GLU A 379 -11.60 -8.16 -19.72
N GLU A 380 -11.40 -7.54 -18.57
CA GLU A 380 -12.05 -7.93 -17.32
C GLU A 380 -13.56 -7.70 -17.35
N ALA A 381 -14.02 -6.56 -17.86
CA ALA A 381 -15.45 -6.28 -18.01
C ALA A 381 -16.11 -7.29 -18.97
N GLN A 382 -15.44 -7.62 -20.09
CA GLN A 382 -15.91 -8.65 -21.02
C GLN A 382 -15.93 -10.03 -20.36
N ALA A 383 -14.93 -10.39 -19.57
CA ALA A 383 -14.90 -11.64 -18.82
C ALA A 383 -16.02 -11.72 -17.78
N ARG A 384 -16.29 -10.64 -17.03
CA ARG A 384 -17.42 -10.56 -16.09
C ARG A 384 -18.76 -10.70 -16.81
N VAL A 385 -18.90 -10.06 -17.96
CA VAL A 385 -20.09 -10.15 -18.81
C VAL A 385 -20.30 -11.56 -19.37
N ALA A 386 -19.24 -12.25 -19.83
CA ALA A 386 -19.33 -13.65 -20.28
C ALA A 386 -19.66 -14.62 -19.11
N ASN A 387 -19.05 -14.40 -17.94
CA ASN A 387 -19.36 -15.16 -16.74
C ASN A 387 -20.79 -14.93 -16.25
N PHE A 388 -21.33 -13.73 -16.45
CA PHE A 388 -22.72 -13.42 -16.15
C PHE A 388 -23.68 -14.27 -17.00
N GLU A 389 -23.45 -14.40 -18.31
CA GLU A 389 -24.26 -15.28 -19.18
C GLU A 389 -24.20 -16.74 -18.76
N THR A 390 -23.07 -17.18 -18.21
CA THR A 390 -22.88 -18.56 -17.77
C THR A 390 -23.56 -18.84 -16.42
N ASN A 391 -23.56 -17.87 -15.51
CA ASN A 391 -24.00 -18.04 -14.11
C ASN A 391 -25.44 -17.58 -13.86
N VAL A 392 -25.97 -16.61 -14.63
CA VAL A 392 -27.29 -16.04 -14.43
C VAL A 392 -28.23 -16.56 -15.52
N GLN A 393 -28.89 -17.68 -15.22
CA GLN A 393 -29.83 -18.34 -16.15
C GLN A 393 -31.15 -17.58 -16.35
N THR A 394 -31.35 -16.42 -15.73
CA THR A 394 -32.65 -15.74 -15.74
C THR A 394 -32.85 -14.74 -16.89
N PHE A 395 -31.78 -14.20 -17.47
CA PHE A 395 -31.84 -13.35 -18.68
C PHE A 395 -30.46 -13.20 -19.34
N SER A 396 -30.48 -12.98 -20.65
CA SER A 396 -29.32 -12.76 -21.52
C SER A 396 -28.87 -11.29 -21.56
N ILE A 397 -27.64 -11.04 -22.03
CA ILE A 397 -27.14 -9.68 -22.29
C ILE A 397 -28.05 -8.96 -23.29
N ALA A 398 -28.55 -9.67 -24.30
CA ALA A 398 -29.43 -9.10 -25.32
C ALA A 398 -30.74 -8.55 -24.72
N GLU A 399 -31.34 -9.28 -23.78
CA GLU A 399 -32.53 -8.82 -23.05
C GLU A 399 -32.21 -7.61 -22.16
N MET A 400 -31.03 -7.59 -21.53
CA MET A 400 -30.59 -6.46 -20.73
C MET A 400 -30.33 -5.20 -21.57
N LEU A 401 -29.73 -5.33 -22.75
CA LEU A 401 -29.54 -4.22 -23.70
C LEU A 401 -30.87 -3.69 -24.23
N ALA A 402 -31.81 -4.57 -24.58
CA ALA A 402 -33.15 -4.16 -25.00
C ALA A 402 -33.89 -3.40 -23.89
N ALA A 403 -33.77 -3.86 -22.64
CA ALA A 403 -34.32 -3.17 -21.48
C ALA A 403 -33.65 -1.81 -21.22
N LEU A 404 -32.34 -1.69 -21.45
CA LEU A 404 -31.59 -0.42 -21.37
C LEU A 404 -32.06 0.57 -22.44
N ASP A 405 -32.21 0.15 -23.69
CA ASP A 405 -32.69 1.02 -24.77
C ASP A 405 -34.11 1.52 -24.51
N LEU A 406 -34.99 0.65 -23.98
CA LEU A 406 -36.33 1.03 -23.56
C LEU A 406 -36.31 2.05 -22.41
N ALA A 407 -35.48 1.82 -21.38
CA ALA A 407 -35.31 2.74 -20.26
C ALA A 407 -34.77 4.11 -20.69
N LEU A 408 -33.82 4.14 -21.64
CA LEU A 408 -33.29 5.37 -22.22
C LEU A 408 -34.31 6.10 -23.10
N SER A 409 -35.19 5.37 -23.80
CA SER A 409 -36.25 5.96 -24.63
C SER A 409 -37.37 6.64 -23.82
N LYS A 410 -37.53 6.26 -22.55
CA LYS A 410 -38.57 6.77 -21.62
C LYS A 410 -37.97 7.05 -20.24
N PRO A 411 -37.11 8.07 -20.11
CA PRO A 411 -36.44 8.34 -18.85
C PRO A 411 -37.47 8.72 -17.77
N ASP A 412 -37.50 7.96 -16.68
CA ASP A 412 -38.26 8.29 -15.47
C ASP A 412 -37.32 8.95 -14.46
N PRO A 413 -37.47 10.26 -14.17
CA PRO A 413 -36.56 10.98 -13.27
C PRO A 413 -36.62 10.49 -11.82
N LYS A 414 -37.62 9.66 -11.46
CA LYS A 414 -37.77 9.09 -10.12
C LYS A 414 -37.04 7.75 -9.93
N LEU A 415 -36.56 7.13 -11.01
CA LEU A 415 -35.90 5.84 -10.99
C LEU A 415 -34.43 5.97 -11.36
N SER A 416 -33.57 5.23 -10.66
CA SER A 416 -32.21 5.01 -11.15
C SER A 416 -32.24 4.19 -12.44
N MET A 417 -31.22 4.32 -13.29
CA MET A 417 -31.11 3.55 -14.54
C MET A 417 -31.24 2.04 -14.29
N ALA A 418 -30.56 1.52 -13.26
CA ALA A 418 -30.68 0.11 -12.88
C ALA A 418 -32.10 -0.29 -12.44
N SER A 419 -32.85 0.62 -11.79
CA SER A 419 -34.24 0.37 -11.40
C SER A 419 -35.20 0.41 -12.59
N ALA A 420 -34.93 1.29 -13.55
CA ALA A 420 -35.68 1.35 -14.81
C ALA A 420 -35.48 0.07 -15.64
N ILE A 421 -34.23 -0.38 -15.82
CA ILE A 421 -33.92 -1.65 -16.49
C ILE A 421 -34.56 -2.83 -15.75
N ALA A 422 -34.49 -2.86 -14.41
CA ALA A 422 -35.12 -3.91 -13.61
C ALA A 422 -36.64 -3.95 -13.76
N LYS A 423 -37.28 -2.81 -14.03
CA LYS A 423 -38.71 -2.69 -14.28
C LYS A 423 -39.06 -3.27 -15.66
N GLU A 424 -38.29 -2.93 -16.69
CA GLU A 424 -38.49 -3.45 -18.05
C GLU A 424 -38.24 -4.97 -18.12
N LEU A 425 -37.17 -5.48 -17.50
CA LEU A 425 -36.93 -6.93 -17.40
C LEU A 425 -38.03 -7.66 -16.62
N ARG A 426 -38.61 -7.05 -15.59
CA ARG A 426 -39.77 -7.64 -14.89
C ARG A 426 -41.01 -7.67 -15.76
N ALA A 427 -41.18 -6.73 -16.67
CA ALA A 427 -42.30 -6.72 -17.61
C ALA A 427 -42.23 -7.87 -18.63
N THR A 428 -41.03 -8.41 -18.91
CA THR A 428 -40.84 -9.60 -19.76
C THR A 428 -40.93 -10.93 -18.98
N GLY A 429 -41.26 -10.89 -17.68
CA GLY A 429 -41.35 -12.07 -16.82
C GLY A 429 -40.05 -12.46 -16.12
N THR A 430 -38.97 -11.68 -16.28
CA THR A 430 -37.68 -11.94 -15.64
C THR A 430 -37.65 -11.38 -14.22
N ALA A 431 -37.51 -12.27 -13.23
CA ALA A 431 -37.35 -11.86 -11.84
C ALA A 431 -35.91 -11.41 -11.54
N VAL A 432 -35.67 -10.10 -11.49
CA VAL A 432 -34.35 -9.52 -11.21
C VAL A 432 -34.41 -8.36 -10.22
N LYS A 433 -33.40 -8.26 -9.35
CA LYS A 433 -33.24 -7.17 -8.38
C LYS A 433 -32.34 -6.08 -8.96
N ALA A 434 -32.68 -4.81 -8.72
CA ALA A 434 -31.93 -3.66 -9.22
C ALA A 434 -30.42 -3.64 -8.87
N PRO A 435 -29.95 -4.08 -7.68
CA PRO A 435 -28.51 -4.12 -7.38
C PRO A 435 -27.70 -5.05 -8.28
N ALA A 436 -28.27 -6.19 -8.68
CA ALA A 436 -27.61 -7.13 -9.60
C ALA A 436 -27.42 -6.49 -10.99
N ILE A 437 -28.42 -5.73 -11.45
CA ILE A 437 -28.34 -4.97 -12.70
C ILE A 437 -27.33 -3.83 -12.61
N ALA A 438 -27.25 -3.13 -11.47
CA ALA A 438 -26.33 -2.01 -11.31
C ALA A 438 -24.86 -2.42 -11.51
N SER A 439 -24.46 -3.57 -10.95
CA SER A 439 -23.10 -4.11 -11.13
C SER A 439 -22.81 -4.45 -12.59
N VAL A 440 -23.71 -5.15 -13.27
CA VAL A 440 -23.53 -5.59 -14.65
C VAL A 440 -23.62 -4.42 -15.63
N LEU A 441 -24.48 -3.44 -15.35
CA LEU A 441 -24.64 -2.24 -16.17
C LEU A 441 -23.37 -1.40 -16.18
N HIS A 442 -22.72 -1.25 -15.02
CA HIS A 442 -21.43 -0.57 -14.91
C HIS A 442 -20.39 -1.24 -15.82
N ASP A 443 -20.24 -2.57 -15.70
CA ASP A 443 -19.30 -3.35 -16.52
C ASP A 443 -19.61 -3.28 -18.02
N MET A 444 -20.89 -3.33 -18.40
CA MET A 444 -21.32 -3.19 -19.79
C MET A 444 -21.06 -1.79 -20.36
N MET A 445 -21.25 -0.74 -19.55
CA MET A 445 -20.96 0.63 -19.95
C MET A 445 -19.45 0.84 -20.11
N GLU A 446 -18.63 0.36 -19.19
CA GLU A 446 -17.17 0.39 -19.31
C GLU A 446 -16.68 -0.35 -20.57
N ALA A 447 -17.21 -1.55 -20.83
CA ALA A 447 -16.88 -2.31 -22.04
C ALA A 447 -17.34 -1.63 -23.34
N ARG A 448 -18.48 -0.93 -23.31
CA ARG A 448 -19.04 -0.20 -24.47
C ARG A 448 -18.23 1.07 -24.77
N ASP A 449 -17.97 1.89 -23.76
CA ASP A 449 -17.29 3.19 -23.94
C ASP A 449 -15.86 2.99 -24.46
N ALA A 450 -15.18 1.95 -24.01
CA ALA A 450 -13.85 1.63 -24.51
C ALA A 450 -13.83 1.06 -25.93
N ARG A 451 -14.89 0.39 -26.41
CA ARG A 451 -15.03 0.02 -27.84
C ARG A 451 -15.21 1.24 -28.73
N LEU A 452 -15.79 2.32 -28.20
CA LEU A 452 -16.01 3.59 -28.92
C LEU A 452 -14.78 4.54 -28.85
N ALA A 453 -13.95 4.42 -27.81
CA ALA A 453 -12.75 5.24 -27.62
C ALA A 453 -11.74 5.27 -28.80
N PRO A 454 -11.35 4.13 -29.44
CA PRO A 454 -10.40 4.16 -30.55
C PRO A 454 -10.93 4.83 -31.83
N TYR A 455 -12.24 5.12 -31.92
CA TYR A 455 -12.84 5.83 -33.06
C TYR A 455 -13.00 7.34 -32.85
N SER A 456 -12.57 7.87 -31.70
CA SER A 456 -12.66 9.31 -31.38
C SER A 456 -11.36 10.09 -31.61
N GLY A 457 -10.25 9.40 -31.84
CA GLY A 457 -8.98 10.00 -32.29
C GLY A 457 -8.91 10.04 -33.82
N ARG A 458 -8.70 11.22 -34.39
CA ARG A 458 -8.41 11.43 -35.83
C ARG A 458 -7.43 10.38 -36.35
N ILE A 459 -7.90 9.56 -37.29
CA ILE A 459 -7.06 8.90 -38.27
C ILE A 459 -6.64 10.00 -39.26
N ASP A 460 -5.48 10.63 -39.01
CA ASP A 460 -4.73 11.28 -40.09
C ASP A 460 -3.94 10.17 -40.80
N ILE A 461 -4.51 9.67 -41.91
CA ILE A 461 -3.70 8.98 -42.91
C ILE A 461 -3.13 10.06 -43.84
N ARG A 462 -2.01 10.65 -43.40
CA ARG A 462 -0.80 11.05 -44.15
C ARG A 462 -0.04 12.17 -43.46
#